data_AF-A0A4U8SBM5-F1
#
_entry.id   AF-A0A4U8SBM5-F1
#
_cell.length_a   1.000
_cell.length_b   1.000
_cell.length_c   1.000
_cell.angle_alpha   90.00
_cell.angle_beta   90.00
_cell.angle_gamma   90.00
#
_symmetry.space_group_name_H-M   'P 1'
#
loop_
_entity.id
_entity.type
_entity.pdbx_description
1 polymer ?
#
loop_
_entity_poly.entity_id
_entity_poly.type
_entity_poly.pdbx_seq_one_letter_code
_entity_poly.pdbx_strand_id
1 'polypeptide(L)' 'MEEFAYKLVMFGFSALCEDLDEVKRRLNIYPTERYELENGDECFLVELSTRTIYPIVLKDNRFVIEGL' A
#
# COMPACT_ATOMS: atom_id res chain seq x y z
N MET A 1 -20.17 6.51 9.99
CA MET A 1 -19.60 5.32 9.34
C MET A 1 -18.39 5.88 8.60
N GLU A 2 -17.18 5.58 9.05
CA GLU A 2 -15.97 6.06 8.37
C GLU A 2 -15.99 5.48 6.94
N GLU A 3 -15.92 6.35 5.94
CA GLU A 3 -15.92 5.97 4.54
C GLU A 3 -14.46 5.70 4.14
N PHE A 4 -14.13 4.44 3.88
CA PHE A 4 -12.79 4.07 3.44
C PHE A 4 -12.55 4.59 2.01
N ALA A 5 -11.50 5.38 1.82
CA ALA A 5 -11.10 5.85 0.50
C ALA A 5 -10.16 4.89 -0.24
N TYR A 6 -9.39 4.09 0.49
CA TYR A 6 -8.34 3.24 -0.09
C TYR A 6 -8.38 1.80 0.41
N LYS A 7 -7.92 0.87 -0.44
CA LYS A 7 -7.55 -0.49 -0.07
C LYS A 7 -6.06 -0.70 -0.33
N LEU A 8 -5.29 -0.86 0.73
CA LEU A 8 -3.86 -1.18 0.68
C LEU A 8 -3.69 -2.70 0.60
N VAL A 9 -2.90 -3.18 -0.37
CA VAL A 9 -2.53 -4.59 -0.52
C VAL A 9 -1.02 -4.72 -0.40
N MET A 10 -0.55 -5.51 0.57
CA MET A 10 0.86 -5.77 0.81
C MET A 10 1.04 -7.26 1.09
N PHE A 11 1.93 -7.93 0.35
CA PHE A 11 2.32 -9.32 0.61
C PHE A 11 1.13 -10.31 0.74
N GLY A 12 0.12 -10.17 -0.12
CA GLY A 12 -1.09 -11.00 -0.10
C GLY A 12 -2.13 -10.66 0.99
N PHE A 13 -1.84 -9.69 1.86
CA PHE A 13 -2.81 -9.15 2.83
C PHE A 13 -3.41 -7.84 2.33
N SER A 14 -4.64 -7.56 2.74
CA SER A 14 -5.29 -6.28 2.42
C SER A 14 -5.88 -5.59 3.64
N ALA A 15 -5.84 -4.27 3.62
CA ALA A 15 -6.43 -3.41 4.63
C ALA A 15 -7.20 -2.24 3.99
N LEU A 16 -8.34 -1.89 4.57
CA LEU A 16 -9.06 -0.66 4.22
C LEU A 16 -8.47 0.51 5.01
N CYS A 17 -8.33 1.65 4.35
CA CYS A 17 -7.78 2.88 4.91
C CYS A 17 -8.73 4.06 4.62
N GLU A 18 -8.92 4.93 5.60
CA GLU A 18 -9.77 6.11 5.52
C GLU A 18 -9.20 7.14 4.54
N ASP A 19 -7.89 7.36 4.60
CA ASP A 19 -7.20 8.37 3.80
C ASP A 19 -5.75 7.95 3.47
N LEU A 20 -5.07 8.78 2.67
CA LEU A 20 -3.66 8.56 2.30
C LEU A 20 -2.70 8.67 3.49
N ASP A 21 -3.05 9.41 4.55
CA ASP A 21 -2.18 9.55 5.71
C ASP A 21 -2.16 8.25 6.52
N GLU A 22 -3.29 7.54 6.61
CA GLU A 22 -3.36 6.20 7.18
C GLU A 22 -2.55 5.19 6.35
N VAL A 23 -2.66 5.25 5.01
CA VAL A 23 -1.85 4.42 4.12
C VAL A 23 -0.35 4.62 4.41
N LYS A 24 0.12 5.87 4.46
CA LYS A 24 1.52 6.19 4.75
C LYS A 24 1.96 5.71 6.14
N ARG A 25 1.11 5.85 7.16
CA ARG A 25 1.39 5.33 8.51
C ARG A 25 1.59 3.81 8.47
N ARG A 26 0.73 3.08 7.77
CA ARG A 26 0.83 1.63 7.63
C ARG A 26 2.08 1.21 6.84
N LEU A 27 2.39 1.89 5.74
CA LEU A 27 3.60 1.61 4.94
C LEU A 27 4.89 1.71 5.75
N ASN A 28 4.99 2.65 6.70
CA ASN A 28 6.16 2.78 7.57
C ASN A 28 6.33 1.63 8.58
N ILE A 29 5.30 0.80 8.80
CA ILE A 29 5.33 -0.30 9.76
C ILE A 29 5.73 -1.61 9.07
N TYR A 30 5.48 -1.75 7.77
CA TYR A 30 5.80 -2.98 7.07
C TYR A 30 7.33 -3.19 7.04
N PRO A 31 7.81 -4.38 7.40
CA PRO A 31 9.22 -4.71 7.31
C PRO A 31 9.64 -4.81 5.83
N THR A 32 10.67 -4.07 5.45
CA THR A 32 11.17 -4.02 4.07
C THR A 32 11.85 -5.31 3.66
N GLU A 33 12.36 -6.07 4.62
CA GLU A 33 12.98 -7.37 4.41
C GLU A 33 12.02 -8.39 3.77
N ARG A 34 10.70 -8.22 4.01
CA ARG A 34 9.67 -9.09 3.40
C ARG A 34 9.50 -8.84 1.91
N TYR A 35 9.98 -7.71 1.37
CA TYR A 35 9.80 -7.38 -0.04
C TYR A 35 10.62 -8.27 -0.98
N GLU A 36 11.84 -8.65 -0.60
CA GLU A 36 12.65 -9.58 -1.39
C GLU A 36 12.33 -11.06 -1.10
N LEU A 37 11.77 -11.34 0.09
CA LEU A 37 11.47 -12.69 0.54
C LEU A 37 10.06 -13.18 0.18
N GLU A 38 9.12 -12.26 -0.03
CA GLU A 38 7.73 -12.53 -0.38
C GLU A 38 7.39 -11.88 -1.73
N ASN A 39 6.15 -12.06 -2.23
CA ASN A 39 5.68 -11.49 -3.49
C ASN A 39 5.60 -9.94 -3.44
N GLY A 40 6.75 -9.26 -3.39
CA GLY A 40 6.86 -7.80 -3.38
C GLY A 40 6.20 -7.16 -4.61
N ASP A 41 6.23 -7.86 -5.75
CA ASP A 41 5.59 -7.46 -7.01
C ASP A 41 4.06 -7.38 -6.94
N GLU A 42 3.44 -7.92 -5.88
CA GLU A 42 1.99 -7.90 -5.66
C GLU A 42 1.55 -6.85 -4.62
N CYS A 43 2.39 -5.84 -4.35
CA CYS A 43 2.05 -4.71 -3.49
C CYS A 43 1.45 -3.55 -4.28
N PHE A 44 0.26 -3.09 -3.90
CA PHE A 44 -0.43 -2.00 -4.57
C PHE A 44 -1.48 -1.32 -3.68
N LEU A 45 -1.79 -0.06 -4.00
CA LEU A 45 -2.88 0.71 -3.42
C LEU A 45 -4.04 0.80 -4.42
N VAL A 46 -5.26 0.61 -3.95
CA VAL A 46 -6.48 0.84 -4.75
C VAL A 46 -7.22 2.04 -4.18
N GLU A 47 -7.45 3.06 -4.99
CA GLU A 47 -8.41 4.12 -4.67
C GLU A 47 -9.82 3.62 -4.97
N LEU A 48 -10.69 3.60 -3.97
CA LEU A 48 -11.97 2.89 -4.04
C LEU A 48 -13.01 3.64 -4.87
N SER A 49 -12.96 4.97 -4.88
CA SER A 49 -13.87 5.83 -5.66
C SER A 49 -13.67 5.68 -7.17
N THR A 50 -12.42 5.62 -7.61
CA THR A 50 -12.04 5.57 -9.03
C THR A 50 -11.69 4.16 -9.50
N ARG A 51 -11.44 3.22 -8.58
CA ARG A 51 -10.82 1.90 -8.82
C ARG A 51 -9.43 1.99 -9.45
N THR A 52 -8.76 3.12 -9.32
CA THR A 52 -7.39 3.29 -9.79
C THR A 52 -6.45 2.49 -8.92
N ILE A 53 -5.50 1.79 -9.55
CA ILE A 53 -4.50 0.97 -8.88
C ILE A 53 -3.14 1.64 -9.03
N TYR A 54 -2.46 1.84 -7.92
CA TYR A 54 -1.13 2.42 -7.83
C TYR A 54 -0.16 1.36 -7.34
N PRO A 55 0.86 0.97 -8.13
CA PRO A 55 1.89 0.05 -7.69
C PRO A 55 2.63 0.57 -6.45
N ILE A 56 3.05 -0.33 -5.56
CA ILE A 56 3.91 0.00 -4.43
C ILE A 56 5.24 -0.70 -4.60
N VAL A 57 6.32 0.07 -4.59
CA VAL A 57 7.68 -0.42 -4.82
C VAL A 57 8.57 -0.08 -3.64
N LEU A 58 9.60 -0.89 -3.41
CA LEU A 58 10.65 -0.57 -2.45
C LEU A 58 11.72 0.31 -3.11
N LYS A 59 11.88 1.55 -2.64
CA LYS A 59 12.95 2.49 -3.05
C LYS A 59 13.66 3.02 -1.81
N ASP A 60 14.99 2.98 -1.82
CA ASP A 60 15.83 3.46 -0.71
C ASP A 60 15.39 2.91 0.66
N ASN A 61 15.07 1.61 0.71
CA ASN A 61 14.57 0.92 1.90
C ASN A 61 13.27 1.52 2.48
N ARG A 62 12.39 2.03 1.61
CA ARG A 62 11.05 2.52 1.96
C ARG A 62 10.03 2.14 0.89
N PHE A 63 8.81 1.84 1.32
CA PHE A 63 7.71 1.63 0.38
C PHE A 63 7.21 2.95 -0.18
N VAL A 64 7.18 3.04 -1.51
CA VAL A 64 6.75 4.21 -2.26
C VAL A 64 5.60 3.81 -3.17
N ILE A 65 4.53 4.60 -3.16
CA ILE A 65 3.40 4.43 -4.07
C ILE A 65 3.74 5.14 -5.38
N GLU A 66 3.74 4.45 -6.51
CA GLU A 66 4.01 5.05 -7.80
C GLU A 66 2.77 5.72 -8.39
N GLY A 67 2.94 6.94 -8.92
CA GLY A 67 1.84 7.72 -9.51
C GLY A 67 1.11 8.63 -8.54
N LEU A 68 1.61 8.78 -7.30
CA LEU A 68 1.14 9.72 -6.27
C LEU A 68 2.28 10.57 -5.71
#